data_AF-A0A9Q0G7N0-F1
#
_entry.id   AF-A0A9Q0G7N0-F1
#
_cell.length_a   1.000
_cell.length_b   1.000
_cell.length_c   1.000
_cell.angle_alpha   90.00
_cell.angle_beta   90.00
_cell.angle_gamma   90.00
#
_symmetry.space_group_name_H-M   'P 1'
#
loop_
_entity.id
_entity.type
_entity.pdbx_description
1 polymer ?
#
loop_
_entity_poly.entity_id
_entity_poly.type
_entity_poly.pdbx_seq_one_letter_code
_entity_poly.pdbx_strand_id
1 'polypeptide(L)' 'IQLGKEIRSELPKEIQESKSSTVVLSQGYASSKWCLNELVLIMGRHTQDGHHVVPVFYHVDPSDVRHQKKSFANSFAEH' A
#
# COMPACT_ATOMS: atom_id res chain seq x y z
N ILE A 1 16.00 -0.31 -10.81
CA ILE A 1 14.67 -0.49 -10.18
C ILE A 1 14.12 0.90 -9.97
N GLN A 2 12.99 1.22 -10.60
CA GLN A 2 12.34 2.52 -10.44
C GLN A 2 11.52 2.46 -9.15
N LEU A 3 12.03 3.08 -8.08
CA LEU A 3 11.20 3.39 -6.91
C LEU A 3 10.01 4.22 -7.42
N GLY A 4 8.80 3.97 -6.90
CA GLY A 4 7.57 4.66 -7.31
C GLY A 4 7.86 6.11 -7.67
N LYS A 5 7.70 6.44 -8.95
CA LYS A 5 8.08 7.73 -9.52
C LYS A 5 7.43 8.83 -8.67
N GLU A 6 8.20 9.87 -8.38
CA GLU A 6 7.78 11.06 -7.65
C GLU A 6 6.65 11.77 -8.43
N ILE A 7 5.42 11.28 -8.32
CA ILE A 7 4.21 11.92 -8.85
C ILE A 7 3.65 12.77 -7.70
N ARG A 8 4.44 13.76 -7.28
CA ARG A 8 4.21 14.51 -6.04
C ARG A 8 2.93 15.36 -6.03
N SER A 9 2.30 15.60 -7.18
CA SER A 9 1.10 16.44 -7.31
C SER A 9 -0.12 15.74 -7.89
N GLU A 10 0.04 14.64 -8.63
CA GLU A 10 -1.07 14.02 -9.38
C GLU A 10 -1.57 12.72 -8.74
N LEU A 11 -0.78 12.05 -7.88
CA LEU A 11 -1.15 10.77 -7.25
C LEU A 11 -2.46 10.79 -6.47
N PRO A 12 -2.75 11.79 -5.61
CA PRO A 12 -4.03 11.83 -4.91
C PRO A 12 -5.21 11.93 -5.87
N LYS A 13 -5.04 12.68 -6.96
CA LYS A 13 -6.07 12.87 -7.99
C LYS A 13 -6.24 11.61 -8.84
N GLU A 14 -5.16 10.96 -9.25
CA GLU A 14 -5.19 9.70 -9.99
C GLU A 14 -5.79 8.56 -9.15
N ILE A 15 -5.44 8.48 -7.87
CA ILE A 15 -6.05 7.54 -6.92
C ILE A 15 -7.53 7.85 -6.77
N GLN A 16 -7.95 9.12 -6.77
CA GLN A 16 -9.36 9.54 -6.72
C GLN A 16 -10.16 9.28 -8.01
N GLU A 17 -9.52 9.37 -9.18
CA GLU A 17 -10.18 9.14 -10.47
C GLU A 17 -10.18 7.67 -10.89
N SER A 18 -9.28 6.85 -10.32
CA SER A 18 -9.22 5.42 -10.61
C SER A 18 -10.45 4.67 -10.12
N LYS A 19 -10.83 3.60 -10.83
CA LYS A 19 -11.92 2.68 -10.44
C LYS A 19 -11.46 1.52 -9.57
N SER A 20 -10.14 1.24 -9.59
CA SER A 20 -9.56 0.14 -8.81
C SER A 20 -8.07 0.36 -8.53
N SER A 21 -7.57 -0.22 -7.44
CA SER A 21 -6.13 -0.21 -7.10
C SER A 21 -5.62 -1.64 -6.91
N THR A 22 -4.48 -1.93 -7.52
CA THR A 22 -3.72 -3.16 -7.24
C THR A 22 -2.60 -2.83 -6.26
N VAL A 23 -2.60 -3.47 -5.09
CA VAL A 23 -1.61 -3.21 -4.04
C VAL A 23 -0.66 -4.40 -3.95
N VAL A 24 0.59 -4.20 -4.36
CA VAL A 24 1.63 -5.25 -4.30
C VAL A 24 2.34 -5.21 -2.96
N LEU A 25 1.90 -6.08 -2.05
CA LEU A 25 2.45 -6.24 -0.72
C LEU A 25 3.68 -7.16 -0.78
N SER A 26 4.86 -6.59 -0.61
CA SER A 26 6.14 -7.30 -0.56
C SER A 26 6.80 -7.16 0.80
N GLN A 27 7.89 -7.90 1.06
CA GLN A 27 8.59 -7.88 2.35
C GLN A 27 9.04 -6.46 2.75
N GLY A 28 9.44 -5.63 1.79
CA GLY A 28 9.87 -4.24 2.02
C GLY A 28 8.76 -3.20 1.86
N TYR A 29 7.51 -3.58 1.67
CA TYR A 29 6.41 -2.63 1.47
C TYR A 29 6.26 -1.70 2.66
N ALA A 30 6.28 -2.28 3.87
CA ALA A 30 6.09 -1.54 5.10
C ALA A 30 7.28 -0.66 5.49
N SER A 31 8.47 -0.78 4.89
CA SER A 31 9.59 0.12 5.23
C SER A 31 9.46 1.51 4.61
N SER A 32 8.59 1.65 3.60
CA SER A 32 8.33 2.93 2.95
C SER A 32 7.13 3.63 3.58
N LYS A 33 7.38 4.72 4.35
CA LYS A 33 6.31 5.62 4.84
C LYS A 33 5.39 6.08 3.71
N TRP A 34 5.95 6.26 2.51
CA TRP A 34 5.20 6.62 1.32
C TRP A 34 4.19 5.54 0.90
N CYS A 35 4.62 4.28 0.79
CA CYS A 35 3.72 3.18 0.43
C CYS A 35 2.59 3.01 1.47
N LEU A 36 2.90 3.21 2.75
CA LEU A 36 1.89 3.18 3.81
C LEU A 36 0.90 4.35 3.70
N ASN A 37 1.35 5.56 3.39
CA ASN A 37 0.48 6.71 3.17
C ASN A 37 -0.44 6.52 1.94
N GLU A 38 0.10 5.98 0.83
CA GLU A 38 -0.70 5.62 -0.34
C GLU A 38 -1.75 4.57 0.01
N LEU A 39 -1.38 3.56 0.80
CA LEU A 39 -2.31 2.52 1.25
C LEU A 39 -3.47 3.11 2.06
N VAL A 40 -3.21 4.09 2.93
CA VAL A 40 -4.27 4.78 3.69
C VAL A 40 -5.25 5.49 2.76
N LEU A 41 -4.77 6.18 1.73
CA LEU A 41 -5.63 6.85 0.75
C LEU A 41 -6.50 5.85 -0.04
N ILE A 42 -5.89 4.77 -0.52
CA ILE A 42 -6.59 3.71 -1.26
C ILE A 42 -7.67 3.05 -0.38
N MET A 43 -7.34 2.72 0.87
CA MET A 43 -8.29 2.11 1.80
C MET A 43 -9.40 3.07 2.24
N GLY A 44 -9.11 4.37 2.29
CA GLY A 44 -10.11 5.42 2.47
C GLY A 44 -11.17 5.36 1.36
N ARG A 45 -10.73 5.32 0.10
CA ARG A 45 -11.64 5.19 -1.06
C ARG A 45 -12.39 3.86 -1.09
N HIS A 46 -11.74 2.76 -0.74
CA HIS A 46 -12.39 1.45 -0.66
C HIS A 46 -13.56 1.48 0.32
N THR A 47 -13.40 2.19 1.44
CA THR A 47 -14.41 2.27 2.51
C THR A 47 -15.50 3.29 2.20
N GLN A 48 -15.17 4.41 1.54
CA GLN A 48 -16.09 5.53 1.33
C GLN A 48 -16.85 5.45 0.00
N ASP A 49 -16.19 5.05 -1.08
CA ASP A 49 -16.71 5.16 -2.46
C ASP A 49 -16.89 3.80 -3.14
N GLY A 50 -16.64 2.69 -2.43
CA GLY A 50 -16.68 1.34 -3.00
C GLY A 50 -15.55 1.04 -4.00
N HIS A 51 -14.44 1.78 -3.91
CA HIS A 51 -13.26 1.59 -4.77
C HIS A 51 -12.71 0.18 -4.66
N HIS A 52 -12.55 -0.52 -5.79
CA HIS A 52 -12.14 -1.92 -5.78
C HIS A 52 -10.63 -2.07 -5.50
N VAL A 53 -10.27 -2.87 -4.50
CA VAL A 53 -8.85 -3.10 -4.14
C VAL A 53 -8.49 -4.57 -4.31
N VAL A 54 -7.43 -4.82 -5.09
CA VAL A 54 -6.88 -6.15 -5.32
C VAL A 54 -5.50 -6.24 -4.65
N PRO A 55 -5.36 -6.95 -3.51
CA PRO A 55 -4.06 -7.17 -2.92
C PRO A 55 -3.30 -8.30 -3.65
N VAL A 56 -2.03 -8.06 -3.94
CA VAL A 56 -1.08 -9.07 -4.47
C VAL A 56 -0.01 -9.30 -3.41
N PHE A 57 0.10 -10.53 -2.92
CA PHE A 57 1.07 -10.91 -1.90
C PHE A 57 2.34 -11.45 -2.57
N TYR A 58 3.35 -10.60 -2.71
CA TYR A 58 4.61 -10.93 -3.38
C TYR A 58 5.66 -11.45 -2.39
N HIS A 59 5.83 -12.77 -2.35
CA HIS A 59 6.74 -13.48 -1.43
C HIS A 59 6.55 -13.13 0.06
N VAL A 60 5.30 -12.89 0.45
CA VAL A 60 4.86 -12.68 1.84
C VAL A 60 3.62 -13.51 2.12
N ASP A 61 3.46 -13.95 3.36
CA ASP A 61 2.23 -14.59 3.80
C ASP A 61 1.16 -13.52 4.07
N PRO A 62 -0.08 -13.66 3.57
CA PRO A 62 -1.17 -12.73 3.88
C PRO A 62 -1.40 -12.54 5.39
N SER A 63 -1.17 -13.57 6.20
CA SER A 63 -1.27 -13.50 7.66
C SER A 63 -0.14 -12.67 8.29
N ASP A 64 1.04 -12.63 7.68
CA ASP A 64 2.14 -11.78 8.14
C ASP A 64 1.83 -10.30 7.86
N VAL A 65 1.18 -9.99 6.73
CA VAL A 65 0.70 -8.62 6.45
C VAL A 65 -0.43 -8.25 7.41
N ARG A 66 -1.46 -9.10 7.53
CA ARG A 66 -2.68 -8.82 8.31
C ARG A 66 -2.40 -8.64 9.79
N HIS A 67 -1.42 -9.36 10.34
CA HIS A 67 -1.07 -9.31 11.76
C HIS A 67 0.29 -8.64 12.01
N GLN A 68 0.83 -7.94 11.01
CA GLN A 68 2.08 -7.19 11.09
C GLN A 68 3.23 -8.01 11.70
N LYS A 69 3.50 -9.19 11.14
CA LYS A 69 4.57 -10.11 11.59
C LYS A 69 5.81 -10.00 10.70
N LYS A 70 6.92 -10.57 11.16
CA LYS A 70 8.21 -10.67 10.42
C LYS A 70 8.69 -9.31 9.89
N SER A 71 8.89 -9.17 8.58
CA SER A 71 9.40 -7.93 7.99
C SER A 71 8.50 -6.73 8.26
N PHE A 72 7.17 -6.94 8.32
CA PHE A 72 6.24 -5.88 8.69
C PHE A 72 6.46 -5.47 10.15
N ALA A 73 6.55 -6.42 11.08
CA ALA A 73 6.81 -6.11 12.50
C ALA A 73 8.06 -5.23 12.67
N ASN A 74 9.16 -5.60 12.01
CA ASN A 74 10.41 -4.87 12.08
C ASN A 74 10.27 -3.46 11.51
N SER A 75 9.67 -3.31 10.33
CA SER A 75 9.45 -1.99 9.74
C SER A 75 8.56 -1.09 10.60
N PHE A 76 7.50 -1.63 11.20
CA PHE A 76 6.63 -0.86 12.10
C PHE A 76 7.32 -0.44 13.40
N ALA A 77 8.30 -1.21 13.89
CA ALA A 77 9.10 -0.83 15.06
C ALA A 77 10.13 0.27 14.75
N GLU A 78 10.51 0.46 13.49
CA GLU A 78 11.51 1.44 13.03
C GLU A 78 10.91 2.80 12.61
N HIS A 79 9.59 2.91 12.47
CA HIS A 79 8.90 4.13 11.99
C HIS A 79 8.71 5.22 13.03
#